data_AF-A0A2V1AUW7-F1
#
_entry.id   AF-A0A2V1AUW7-F1
#
_cell.length_a   1.000
_cell.length_b   1.000
_cell.length_c   1.000
_cell.angle_alpha   90.00
_cell.angle_beta   90.00
_cell.angle_gamma   90.00
#
_symmetry.space_group_name_H-M   'P 1'
#
loop_
_entity.id
_entity.type
_entity.pdbx_description
1 polymer ?
#
loop_
_entity_poly.entity_id
_entity_poly.type
_entity_poly.pdbx_seq_one_letter_code
_entity_poly.pdbx_strand_id
1 'polypeptide(L)'
;MLTHFDTIDSLPYIDYGITPQERRRVDELVQQEVAQLNTDDMHPAVGPMLPLSSNMERFRRRPQAAEPTSGYERDDEDNIAPQSSLPQGIDMSRYTDFHDEEDNDADSDNAENINHERMYTSLAYSMLRERNASLALQNDESVNSIRNTHLDSLSKTESSYQNELERKRQRVEEINEARKKRQIDFQPVNEYLEEKWHDGINSMIDMGIHKRSGN
;
A
#
# COMPACT_ATOMS: atom_id res chain seq x y z
N MET A 1 31.08 22.99 -1.45
CA MET A 1 29.67 23.20 -1.06
C MET A 1 29.56 22.86 0.41
N LEU A 2 28.99 23.76 1.20
CA LEU A 2 28.98 23.73 2.67
C LEU A 2 28.35 22.44 3.22
N THR A 3 29.18 21.54 3.76
CA THR A 3 28.75 20.36 4.53
C THR A 3 28.98 20.58 6.03
N HIS A 4 28.67 21.77 6.52
CA HIS A 4 28.39 21.97 7.95
C HIS A 4 26.88 21.89 8.09
N PHE A 5 26.37 20.66 8.14
CA PHE A 5 25.21 20.44 8.98
C PHE A 5 25.75 20.60 10.39
N ASP A 6 25.65 21.81 10.94
CA ASP A 6 25.68 21.95 12.39
C ASP A 6 24.69 20.93 12.92
N THR A 7 25.19 19.96 13.67
CA THR A 7 24.38 18.91 14.26
C THR A 7 23.33 19.62 15.09
N ILE A 8 22.11 19.69 14.56
CA ILE A 8 20.98 20.39 15.17
C ILE A 8 20.83 19.80 16.56
N ASP A 9 21.20 20.57 17.58
CA ASP A 9 21.26 20.14 18.97
C ASP A 9 19.86 20.22 19.58
N SER A 10 18.95 19.41 19.06
CA SER A 10 17.66 19.16 19.70
C SER A 10 17.80 17.88 20.52
N LEU A 11 17.50 17.98 21.82
CA LEU A 11 17.67 16.91 22.80
C LEU A 11 16.31 16.41 23.28
N PRO A 12 15.57 15.63 22.48
CA PRO A 12 14.17 15.29 22.77
C PRO A 12 13.93 14.49 24.07
N TYR A 13 14.95 13.94 24.72
CA TYR A 13 14.80 13.27 26.03
C TYR A 13 15.07 14.20 27.23
N ILE A 14 15.67 15.38 27.02
CA ILE A 14 15.99 16.36 28.08
C ILE A 14 15.16 17.64 27.91
N ASP A 15 14.96 18.08 26.66
CA ASP A 15 14.22 19.28 26.33
C ASP A 15 12.79 19.18 26.90
N TYR A 16 12.31 20.29 27.46
CA TYR A 16 10.95 20.39 27.98
C TYR A 16 9.93 20.03 26.90
N GLY A 17 8.81 19.44 27.31
CA GLY A 17 7.72 19.09 26.40
C GLY A 17 7.21 20.34 25.67
N ILE A 18 7.57 20.46 24.38
CA ILE A 18 7.20 21.60 23.54
C ILE A 18 5.69 21.80 23.61
N THR A 19 5.26 22.99 24.04
CA THR A 19 3.85 23.29 24.20
C THR A 19 3.16 23.39 22.82
N PRO A 20 1.86 23.09 22.73
CA PRO A 20 1.12 23.24 21.47
C PRO A 20 1.14 24.68 20.92
N GLN A 21 1.34 25.68 21.77
CA GLN A 21 1.42 27.09 21.38
C GLN A 21 2.76 27.42 20.71
N GLU A 22 3.86 26.93 21.26
CA GLU A 22 5.20 27.09 20.66
C GLU A 22 5.29 26.40 19.31
N ARG A 23 4.69 25.21 19.16
CA ARG A 23 4.61 24.52 17.86
C ARG A 23 3.94 25.38 16.79
N ARG A 24 2.78 25.96 17.10
CA ARG A 24 2.05 26.83 16.16
C ARG A 24 2.87 28.04 15.75
N ARG A 25 3.56 28.68 16.71
CA ARG A 25 4.43 29.84 16.42
C ARG A 25 5.61 29.47 15.52
N VAL A 26 6.22 28.31 15.74
CA VAL A 26 7.30 27.81 14.88
C VAL A 26 6.76 27.47 13.49
N ASP A 27 5.61 26.81 13.39
CA ASP A 27 4.98 26.48 12.11
C ASP A 27 4.63 27.74 11.30
N GLU A 28 4.13 28.80 11.96
CA GLU A 28 3.88 30.09 11.32
C GLU A 28 5.17 30.73 10.78
N LEU A 29 6.28 30.66 11.54
CA LEU A 29 7.58 31.16 11.10
C LEU A 29 8.10 30.37 9.89
N VAL A 30 8.01 29.04 9.94
CA VAL A 30 8.39 28.15 8.83
C VAL A 30 7.57 28.46 7.60
N GLN A 31 6.25 28.70 7.73
CA GLN A 31 5.41 29.06 6.60
C GLN A 31 5.81 30.41 5.97
N GLN A 32 6.20 31.39 6.79
CA GLN A 32 6.71 32.68 6.29
C GLN A 32 8.03 32.54 5.54
N GLU A 33 8.90 31.63 5.95
CA GLU A 33 10.17 31.34 5.26
C GLU A 33 9.95 30.52 3.98
N VAL A 34 9.07 29.50 4.03
CA VAL A 34 8.72 28.68 2.87
C VAL A 34 8.06 29.53 1.78
N ALA A 35 7.25 30.54 2.15
CA ALA A 35 6.66 31.47 1.20
C ALA A 35 7.70 32.33 0.46
N GLN A 36 8.91 32.49 1.01
CA GLN A 36 10.02 33.21 0.38
C GLN A 36 10.88 32.29 -0.50
N LEU A 37 10.70 30.98 -0.39
CA LEU A 37 11.42 29.98 -1.18
C LEU A 37 10.57 29.56 -2.40
N ASN A 38 11.24 29.39 -3.54
CA ASN A 38 10.58 28.90 -4.74
C ASN A 38 10.31 27.40 -4.58
N THR A 39 9.06 27.03 -4.28
CA THR A 39 8.62 25.65 -4.04
C THR A 39 8.21 24.90 -5.32
N ASP A 40 8.25 25.58 -6.47
CA ASP A 40 7.79 25.03 -7.75
C ASP A 40 8.84 24.09 -8.41
N ASP A 41 10.12 24.28 -8.08
CA ASP A 41 11.19 23.39 -8.56
C ASP A 41 11.28 22.14 -7.67
N MET A 42 11.03 20.98 -8.27
CA MET A 42 11.21 19.69 -7.60
C MET A 42 12.67 19.46 -7.22
N HIS A 43 12.91 19.00 -6.00
CA HIS A 43 14.26 18.68 -5.53
C HIS A 43 14.89 17.59 -6.42
N PRO A 44 16.16 17.73 -6.87
CA PRO A 44 16.80 16.82 -7.83
C PRO A 44 16.92 15.36 -7.36
N ALA A 45 16.73 15.10 -6.05
CA ALA A 45 16.71 13.75 -5.49
C ALA A 45 15.35 13.02 -5.62
N VAL A 46 14.31 13.64 -6.17
CA VAL A 46 12.99 13.00 -6.35
C VAL A 46 13.00 11.98 -7.51
N GLY A 47 13.78 12.25 -8.58
CA GLY A 47 13.92 11.34 -9.72
C GLY A 47 14.32 9.90 -9.38
N PRO A 48 15.30 9.64 -8.50
CA PRO A 48 15.68 8.28 -8.13
C PRO A 48 14.77 7.60 -7.10
N MET A 49 13.99 8.35 -6.31
CA MET A 49 13.11 7.77 -5.26
C MET A 49 11.77 7.29 -5.81
N LEU A 50 11.30 7.91 -6.90
CA LEU A 50 10.10 7.48 -7.61
C LEU A 50 10.53 7.03 -9.01
N PRO A 51 10.87 5.74 -9.22
CA PRO A 51 10.87 5.20 -10.56
C PRO A 51 9.41 5.28 -11.05
N LEU A 52 9.06 6.36 -11.75
CA LEU A 52 7.83 6.43 -12.53
C LEU A 52 7.90 5.25 -13.50
N SER A 53 7.27 4.14 -13.15
CA SER A 53 7.41 2.92 -13.93
C SER A 53 6.90 3.22 -15.33
N SER A 54 7.72 2.95 -16.35
CA SER A 54 7.34 2.98 -17.76
C SER A 54 6.16 2.05 -18.10
N ASN A 55 5.63 1.31 -17.11
CA ASN A 55 4.44 0.49 -17.21
C ASN A 55 3.13 1.24 -16.91
N MET A 56 3.15 2.51 -16.49
CA MET A 56 1.92 3.31 -16.35
C MET A 56 1.22 3.53 -17.71
N GLU A 57 1.95 3.47 -18.83
CA GLU A 57 1.37 3.46 -20.18
C GLU A 57 0.44 2.26 -20.44
N ARG A 58 0.73 1.10 -19.82
CA ARG A 58 -0.06 -0.13 -20.03
C ARG A 58 -1.43 -0.04 -19.36
N PHE A 59 -1.53 0.63 -18.22
CA PHE A 59 -2.80 0.85 -17.52
C PHE A 59 -3.64 1.98 -18.15
N ARG A 60 -3.02 2.87 -18.92
CA ARG A 60 -3.76 3.87 -19.74
C ARG A 60 -4.35 3.27 -21.01
N ARG A 61 -3.83 2.15 -21.50
CA ARG A 61 -4.46 1.37 -22.57
C ARG A 61 -5.41 0.35 -21.97
N ARG A 62 -6.63 0.81 -21.63
CA ARG A 62 -7.79 -0.08 -21.55
C ARG A 62 -7.80 -0.93 -22.84
N PRO A 63 -7.87 -2.27 -22.77
CA PRO A 63 -7.98 -3.07 -23.98
C PRO A 63 -9.35 -2.80 -24.61
N GLN A 64 -9.42 -1.84 -25.52
CA GLN A 64 -10.56 -1.59 -26.41
C GLN A 64 -10.58 -2.57 -27.60
N ALA A 65 -10.06 -3.79 -27.41
CA ALA A 65 -10.02 -4.83 -28.43
C ALA A 65 -10.44 -6.17 -27.82
N ALA A 66 -11.62 -6.20 -27.20
CA ALA A 66 -12.49 -7.35 -27.34
C ALA A 66 -13.38 -7.00 -28.53
N GLU A 67 -12.99 -7.47 -29.70
CA GLU A 67 -13.73 -7.39 -30.95
C GLU A 67 -15.15 -7.93 -30.73
N PRO A 68 -16.20 -7.08 -30.80
CA PRO A 68 -17.55 -7.59 -30.91
C PRO A 68 -17.68 -8.10 -32.33
N THR A 69 -17.86 -9.41 -32.47
CA THR A 69 -18.25 -10.05 -33.73
C THR A 69 -19.50 -9.34 -34.23
N SER A 70 -19.36 -8.60 -35.33
CA SER A 70 -20.44 -7.86 -35.96
C SER A 70 -21.47 -8.80 -36.56
N GLY A 71 -22.75 -8.52 -36.33
CA GLY A 71 -23.91 -9.18 -36.90
C GLY A 71 -24.87 -9.47 -35.75
N TYR A 72 -25.81 -8.59 -35.40
CA TYR A 72 -26.83 -8.02 -36.26
C TYR A 72 -27.15 -6.56 -35.89
N GLU A 73 -27.42 -5.74 -36.90
CA GLU A 73 -28.06 -4.43 -36.78
C GLU A 73 -29.52 -4.61 -36.33
N ARG A 74 -29.97 -3.88 -35.30
CA ARG A 74 -31.20 -3.06 -35.35
C ARG A 74 -31.47 -2.26 -34.07
N ASP A 75 -31.59 -0.97 -34.33
CA ASP A 75 -32.54 0.02 -33.81
C ASP A 75 -32.52 0.40 -32.32
N ASP A 76 -32.15 1.67 -32.12
CA ASP A 76 -32.25 2.45 -30.90
C ASP A 76 -33.69 2.50 -30.37
N GLU A 77 -33.90 2.13 -29.10
CA GLU A 77 -34.80 2.85 -28.20
C GLU A 77 -34.52 2.47 -26.73
N ASP A 78 -34.05 3.46 -25.97
CA ASP A 78 -34.13 3.61 -24.51
C ASP A 78 -34.24 2.33 -23.67
N ASN A 79 -33.09 1.80 -23.21
CA ASN A 79 -33.06 1.11 -21.91
C ASN A 79 -31.71 1.25 -21.22
N ILE A 80 -31.77 1.81 -20.02
CA ILE A 80 -30.68 1.93 -19.06
C ILE A 80 -30.28 0.51 -18.64
N ALA A 81 -29.29 -0.08 -19.31
CA ALA A 81 -28.72 -1.35 -18.86
C ALA A 81 -27.89 -1.09 -17.59
N PRO A 82 -28.25 -1.69 -16.44
CA PRO A 82 -27.46 -1.56 -15.23
C PRO A 82 -26.09 -2.20 -15.43
N GLN A 83 -25.07 -1.61 -14.82
CA GLN A 83 -23.72 -2.16 -14.78
C GLN A 83 -23.70 -3.51 -14.05
N SER A 84 -23.98 -4.59 -14.77
CA SER A 84 -23.78 -5.95 -14.30
C SER A 84 -23.30 -6.86 -15.43
N SER A 85 -22.30 -6.42 -16.19
CA SER A 85 -21.47 -7.33 -16.99
C SER A 85 -20.26 -7.77 -16.16
N LEU A 86 -20.49 -8.25 -14.93
CA LEU A 86 -19.64 -9.31 -14.42
C LEU A 86 -19.92 -10.51 -15.36
N PRO A 87 -18.91 -11.25 -15.83
CA PRO A 87 -19.15 -12.49 -16.55
C PRO A 87 -19.80 -13.46 -15.54
N GLN A 88 -21.12 -13.38 -15.44
CA GLN A 88 -21.94 -14.42 -14.86
C GLN A 88 -21.52 -15.69 -15.59
N GLY A 89 -21.15 -16.73 -14.83
CA GLY A 89 -20.58 -17.96 -15.36
C GLY A 89 -21.39 -18.48 -16.54
N ILE A 90 -20.71 -19.18 -17.45
CA ILE A 90 -21.32 -19.76 -18.65
C ILE A 90 -22.59 -20.50 -18.21
N ASP A 91 -23.74 -20.04 -18.70
CA ASP A 91 -25.01 -20.66 -18.39
C ASP A 91 -25.04 -22.07 -18.99
N MET A 92 -25.23 -23.06 -18.13
CA MET A 92 -25.25 -24.47 -18.50
C MET A 92 -26.68 -24.98 -18.75
N SER A 93 -27.70 -24.14 -18.56
CA SER A 93 -29.12 -24.48 -18.77
C SER A 93 -29.39 -25.09 -20.15
N ARG A 94 -28.73 -24.56 -21.19
CA ARG A 94 -28.79 -25.03 -22.58
C ARG A 94 -28.36 -26.49 -22.79
N TYR A 95 -27.53 -27.02 -21.89
CA TYR A 95 -27.03 -28.40 -21.97
C TYR A 95 -27.72 -29.34 -20.98
N THR A 96 -28.69 -28.83 -20.20
CA THR A 96 -29.51 -29.62 -19.28
C THR A 96 -30.92 -29.86 -19.77
N ASP A 97 -31.42 -29.02 -20.69
CA ASP A 97 -32.70 -29.20 -21.37
C ASP A 97 -32.50 -29.67 -22.82
N PHE A 98 -33.19 -30.74 -23.19
CA PHE A 98 -33.07 -31.39 -24.50
C PHE A 98 -34.29 -31.17 -25.40
N HIS A 99 -35.25 -30.37 -24.96
CA HIS A 99 -36.41 -30.00 -25.76
C HIS A 99 -36.14 -28.72 -26.58
N ASP A 100 -36.85 -28.59 -27.69
CA ASP A 100 -36.78 -27.40 -28.53
C ASP A 100 -37.61 -26.26 -27.90
N GLU A 101 -37.02 -25.05 -27.86
CA GLU A 101 -37.59 -23.86 -27.21
C GLU A 101 -38.93 -23.37 -27.81
N GLU A 102 -39.36 -23.98 -28.92
CA GLU A 102 -40.64 -23.68 -29.58
C GLU A 102 -41.85 -24.36 -28.91
N ASP A 103 -41.65 -25.40 -28.10
CA ASP A 103 -42.71 -26.04 -27.30
C ASP A 103 -42.58 -25.63 -25.83
N ASN A 104 -43.38 -24.64 -25.41
CA ASN A 104 -43.48 -24.18 -24.01
C ASN A 104 -44.41 -25.08 -23.16
N ASP A 105 -44.61 -26.34 -23.55
CA ASP A 105 -45.43 -27.30 -22.80
C ASP A 105 -44.52 -28.20 -21.98
N ALA A 106 -44.28 -27.81 -20.73
CA ALA A 106 -43.50 -28.56 -19.73
C ALA A 106 -44.10 -29.93 -19.33
N ASP A 107 -45.14 -30.40 -20.03
CA ASP A 107 -45.92 -31.61 -19.73
C ASP A 107 -46.09 -32.52 -20.98
N SER A 108 -45.32 -32.27 -22.04
CA SER A 108 -45.35 -33.07 -23.28
C SER A 108 -44.25 -34.14 -23.24
N ASP A 109 -44.56 -35.32 -22.67
CA ASP A 109 -43.78 -36.57 -22.77
C ASP A 109 -43.71 -37.13 -24.22
N ASN A 110 -43.80 -36.27 -25.24
CA ASN A 110 -43.70 -36.66 -26.63
C ASN A 110 -42.23 -36.81 -27.02
N ALA A 111 -41.77 -38.06 -27.05
CA ALA A 111 -40.42 -38.46 -27.49
C ALA A 111 -40.03 -38.00 -28.92
N GLU A 112 -40.98 -37.44 -29.68
CA GLU A 112 -40.76 -36.88 -31.02
C GLU A 112 -40.15 -35.47 -31.02
N ASN A 113 -40.19 -34.72 -29.90
CA ASN A 113 -39.62 -33.36 -29.82
C ASN A 113 -38.35 -33.30 -28.94
N ILE A 114 -37.40 -34.20 -29.23
CA ILE A 114 -36.06 -34.21 -28.61
C ILE A 114 -35.06 -33.64 -29.60
N ASN A 115 -34.35 -32.59 -29.18
CA ASN A 115 -33.24 -32.04 -29.94
C ASN A 115 -32.01 -32.96 -29.81
N HIS A 116 -31.88 -33.87 -30.77
CA HIS A 116 -30.78 -34.84 -30.81
C HIS A 116 -29.41 -34.17 -30.91
N GLU A 117 -29.30 -32.97 -31.52
CA GLU A 117 -28.05 -32.21 -31.60
C GLU A 117 -27.60 -31.73 -30.20
N ARG A 118 -28.51 -31.15 -29.41
CA ARG A 118 -28.26 -30.77 -28.00
C ARG A 118 -27.89 -31.99 -27.15
N MET A 119 -28.53 -33.13 -27.39
CA MET A 119 -28.22 -34.39 -26.71
C MET A 119 -26.81 -34.93 -27.06
N TYR A 120 -26.45 -34.98 -28.34
CA TYR A 120 -25.13 -35.48 -28.74
C TYR A 120 -23.99 -34.52 -28.36
N THR A 121 -24.24 -33.20 -28.41
CA THR A 121 -23.27 -32.21 -27.93
C THR A 121 -23.07 -32.30 -26.42
N SER A 122 -24.13 -32.46 -25.61
CA SER A 122 -23.99 -32.64 -24.16
C SER A 122 -23.22 -33.92 -23.81
N LEU A 123 -23.45 -35.02 -24.56
CA LEU A 123 -22.70 -36.26 -24.44
C LEU A 123 -21.22 -36.07 -24.79
N ALA A 124 -20.89 -35.40 -25.89
CA ALA A 124 -19.50 -35.14 -26.26
C ALA A 124 -18.77 -34.33 -25.18
N TYR A 125 -19.44 -33.31 -24.62
CA TYR A 125 -18.89 -32.53 -23.51
C TYR A 125 -18.77 -33.33 -22.21
N SER A 126 -19.71 -34.25 -21.91
CA SER A 126 -19.62 -35.09 -20.72
C SER A 126 -18.44 -36.06 -20.81
N MET A 127 -18.20 -36.67 -21.98
CA MET A 127 -17.02 -37.51 -22.23
C MET A 127 -15.71 -36.72 -22.12
N LEU A 128 -15.67 -35.50 -22.67
CA LEU A 128 -14.49 -34.63 -22.53
C LEU A 128 -14.27 -34.24 -21.07
N ARG A 129 -15.35 -33.93 -20.34
CA ARG A 129 -15.29 -33.60 -18.92
C ARG A 129 -14.79 -34.79 -18.09
N GLU A 130 -15.23 -36.01 -18.39
CA GLU A 130 -14.75 -37.22 -17.74
C GLU A 130 -13.24 -37.40 -17.95
N ARG A 131 -12.78 -37.29 -19.20
CA ARG A 131 -11.34 -37.36 -19.53
C ARG A 131 -10.56 -36.27 -18.79
N ASN A 132 -11.04 -35.03 -18.80
CA ASN A 132 -10.39 -33.91 -18.12
C ASN A 132 -10.37 -34.11 -16.60
N ALA A 133 -11.44 -34.63 -16.00
CA ALA A 133 -11.49 -34.96 -14.58
C ALA A 133 -10.49 -36.07 -14.25
N SER A 134 -10.39 -37.11 -15.08
CA SER A 134 -9.38 -38.16 -14.90
C SER A 134 -7.95 -37.61 -14.97
N LEU A 135 -7.65 -36.71 -15.91
CA LEU A 135 -6.34 -36.07 -16.01
C LEU A 135 -6.07 -35.15 -14.83
N ALA A 136 -7.08 -34.42 -14.36
CA ALA A 136 -6.97 -33.58 -13.17
C ALA A 136 -6.65 -34.41 -11.92
N LEU A 137 -7.33 -35.54 -11.73
CA LEU A 137 -7.07 -36.46 -10.62
C LEU A 137 -5.67 -37.07 -10.67
N GLN A 138 -5.17 -37.40 -11.87
CA GLN A 138 -3.80 -37.89 -12.03
C GLN A 138 -2.76 -36.82 -11.72
N ASN A 139 -3.02 -35.57 -12.10
CA ASN A 139 -2.09 -34.46 -11.88
C ASN A 139 -2.21 -33.85 -10.47
N ASP A 140 -3.29 -34.11 -9.74
CA ASP A 140 -3.62 -33.46 -8.47
C ASP A 140 -2.49 -33.60 -7.44
N GLU A 141 -1.91 -34.79 -7.28
CA GLU A 141 -0.80 -35.02 -6.36
C GLU A 141 0.42 -34.15 -6.70
N SER A 142 0.78 -34.08 -7.99
CA SER A 142 1.92 -33.30 -8.47
C SER A 142 1.70 -31.80 -8.28
N VAL A 143 0.50 -31.31 -8.57
CA VAL A 143 0.09 -29.91 -8.41
C VAL A 143 0.05 -29.55 -6.93
N ASN A 144 -0.51 -30.43 -6.09
CA ASN A 144 -0.56 -30.22 -4.64
C ASN A 144 0.85 -30.20 -4.04
N SER A 145 1.77 -31.05 -4.50
CA SER A 145 3.17 -31.01 -4.08
C SER A 145 3.85 -29.68 -4.45
N ILE A 146 3.70 -29.22 -5.70
CA ILE A 146 4.24 -27.93 -6.15
C ILE A 146 3.62 -26.78 -5.35
N ARG A 147 2.31 -26.82 -5.14
CA ARG A 147 1.59 -25.81 -4.34
C ARG A 147 2.14 -25.76 -2.92
N ASN A 148 2.34 -26.92 -2.29
CA ASN A 148 2.84 -26.99 -0.92
C ASN A 148 4.29 -26.50 -0.82
N THR A 149 5.17 -26.84 -1.77
CA THR A 149 6.54 -26.30 -1.79
C THR A 149 6.58 -24.80 -2.02
N HIS A 150 5.68 -24.26 -2.86
CA HIS A 150 5.54 -22.82 -3.04
C HIS A 150 5.05 -22.12 -1.76
N LEU A 151 4.07 -22.72 -1.06
CA LEU A 151 3.61 -22.21 0.24
C LEU A 151 4.72 -22.21 1.29
N ASP A 152 5.56 -23.25 1.32
CA ASP A 152 6.73 -23.31 2.20
C ASP A 152 7.80 -22.27 1.81
N SER A 153 8.00 -22.01 0.52
CA SER A 153 8.87 -20.91 0.09
C SER A 153 8.34 -19.55 0.54
N LEU A 154 7.03 -19.33 0.43
CA LEU A 154 6.40 -18.09 0.89
C LEU A 154 6.55 -17.92 2.41
N SER A 155 6.30 -18.96 3.20
CA SER A 155 6.45 -18.91 4.65
C SER A 155 7.90 -18.62 5.07
N LYS A 156 8.89 -19.18 4.36
CA LYS A 156 10.32 -18.85 4.56
C LYS A 156 10.62 -17.38 4.27
N THR A 157 10.08 -16.84 3.18
CA THR A 157 10.26 -15.41 2.87
C THR A 157 9.61 -14.52 3.93
N GLU A 158 8.42 -14.89 4.41
CA GLU A 158 7.74 -14.17 5.48
C GLU A 158 8.57 -14.18 6.77
N SER A 159 9.07 -15.36 7.17
CA SER A 159 9.95 -15.48 8.34
C SER A 159 11.22 -14.63 8.19
N SER A 160 11.82 -14.59 6.99
CA SER A 160 12.96 -13.71 6.73
C SER A 160 12.61 -12.23 6.89
N TYR A 161 11.42 -11.80 6.43
CA TYR A 161 10.97 -10.42 6.61
C TYR A 161 10.67 -10.09 8.06
N GLN A 162 10.08 -11.02 8.81
CA GLN A 162 9.84 -10.88 10.24
C GLN A 162 11.16 -10.73 11.00
N ASN A 163 12.17 -11.55 10.69
CA ASN A 163 13.50 -11.46 11.29
C ASN A 163 14.19 -10.14 10.97
N GLU A 164 14.11 -9.66 9.72
CA GLU A 164 14.66 -8.35 9.35
C GLU A 164 13.93 -7.19 10.04
N LEU A 165 12.62 -7.33 10.27
CA LEU A 165 11.83 -6.35 11.00
C LEU A 165 12.20 -6.32 12.49
N GLU A 166 12.37 -7.48 13.12
CA GLU A 166 12.86 -7.59 14.50
C GLU A 166 14.27 -7.02 14.63
N ARG A 167 15.18 -7.37 13.73
CA ARG A 167 16.54 -6.81 13.68
C ARG A 167 16.54 -5.28 13.55
N LYS A 168 15.66 -4.73 12.71
CA LYS A 168 15.51 -3.28 12.58
C LYS A 168 14.95 -2.65 13.85
N ARG A 169 13.97 -3.28 14.50
CA ARG A 169 13.44 -2.82 15.80
C ARG A 169 14.52 -2.80 16.86
N GLN A 170 15.29 -3.88 16.99
CA GLN A 170 16.41 -3.96 17.94
C GLN A 170 17.45 -2.87 17.66
N ARG A 171 17.84 -2.65 16.39
CA ARG A 171 18.77 -1.58 16.03
C ARG A 171 18.22 -0.19 16.36
N VAL A 172 16.93 0.05 16.16
CA VAL A 172 16.29 1.33 16.53
C VAL A 172 16.30 1.52 18.05
N GLU A 173 16.02 0.46 18.80
CA GLU A 173 16.08 0.48 20.27
C GLU A 173 17.49 0.75 20.77
N GLU A 174 18.51 0.07 20.26
CA GLU A 174 19.92 0.32 20.58
C GLU A 174 20.33 1.77 20.31
N ILE A 175 19.92 2.33 19.15
CA ILE A 175 20.19 3.72 18.80
C ILE A 175 19.47 4.68 19.76
N ASN A 176 18.22 4.39 20.10
CA ASN A 176 17.43 5.23 21.00
C ASN A 176 17.98 5.17 22.43
N GLU A 177 18.38 4.00 22.91
CA GLU A 177 19.02 3.83 24.21
C GLU A 177 20.37 4.57 24.25
N ALA A 178 21.20 4.44 23.22
CA ALA A 178 22.46 5.16 23.12
C ALA A 178 22.28 6.69 23.03
N ARG A 179 21.22 7.18 22.36
CA ARG A 179 20.86 8.61 22.37
C ARG A 179 20.40 9.06 23.75
N LYS A 180 19.50 8.30 24.37
CA LYS A 180 18.95 8.59 25.71
C LYS A 180 20.07 8.63 26.75
N LYS A 181 21.00 7.66 26.72
CA LYS A 181 22.15 7.63 27.62
C LYS A 181 23.03 8.86 27.46
N ARG A 182 23.43 9.20 26.23
CA ARG A 182 24.24 10.41 25.96
C ARG A 182 23.57 11.68 26.44
N GLN A 183 22.24 11.75 26.29
CA GLN A 183 21.45 12.88 26.76
C GLN A 183 21.40 12.96 28.28
N ILE A 184 21.09 11.85 28.98
CA ILE A 184 21.09 11.81 30.45
C ILE A 184 22.49 12.10 31.01
N ASP A 185 23.55 11.59 30.39
CA ASP A 185 24.93 11.85 30.80
C ASP A 185 25.31 13.34 30.63
N PHE A 186 24.72 14.04 29.65
CA PHE A 186 24.92 15.47 29.41
C PHE A 186 24.10 16.36 30.35
N GLN A 187 22.94 15.89 30.82
CA GLN A 187 22.03 16.65 31.70
C GLN A 187 22.73 17.32 32.91
N PRO A 188 23.53 16.63 33.75
CA PRO A 188 24.16 17.26 34.91
C PRO A 188 25.20 18.31 34.52
N VAL A 189 25.85 18.15 33.36
CA VAL A 189 26.80 19.15 32.83
C VAL A 189 26.05 20.40 32.40
N ASN A 190 24.88 20.24 31.76
CA ASN A 190 24.04 21.36 31.36
C ASN A 190 23.52 22.13 32.58
N GLU A 191 22.97 21.44 33.57
CA GLU A 191 22.47 22.05 34.81
C GLU A 191 23.58 22.83 35.55
N TYR A 192 24.79 22.27 35.63
CA TYR A 192 25.95 22.95 36.22
C TYR A 192 26.36 24.22 35.44
N LEU A 193 26.34 24.15 34.10
CA LEU A 193 26.67 25.30 33.26
C LEU A 193 25.61 26.41 33.36
N GLU A 194 24.33 26.04 33.44
CA GLU A 194 23.23 26.97 33.67
C GLU A 194 23.34 27.66 35.04
N GLU A 195 23.59 26.91 36.12
CA GLU A 195 23.79 27.47 37.46
C GLU A 195 24.98 28.44 37.49
N LYS A 196 26.12 28.04 36.91
CA LYS A 196 27.31 28.90 36.82
C LYS A 196 27.06 30.15 35.97
N TRP A 197 26.26 30.03 34.91
CA TRP A 197 25.87 31.18 34.10
C TRP A 197 24.97 32.13 34.87
N HIS A 198 23.99 31.60 35.61
CA HIS A 198 23.14 32.40 36.50
C HIS A 198 23.94 33.10 37.60
N ASP A 199 24.90 32.42 38.24
CA ASP A 199 25.80 33.01 39.22
C ASP A 199 26.71 34.07 38.61
N GLY A 200 27.19 33.85 37.38
CA GLY A 200 27.95 34.85 36.63
C GLY A 200 27.14 36.12 36.35
N ILE A 201 25.88 35.96 35.95
CA ILE A 201 24.95 37.08 35.75
C ILE A 201 24.67 37.79 37.08
N ASN A 202 24.34 37.05 38.13
CA ASN A 202 24.05 37.61 39.45
C ASN A 202 25.26 38.37 40.00
N SER A 203 26.46 37.81 39.88
CA SER A 203 27.71 38.48 40.24
C SER A 203 27.96 39.75 39.43
N MET A 204 27.70 39.74 38.13
CA MET A 204 27.78 40.95 37.30
C MET A 204 26.75 42.02 37.70
N ILE A 205 25.52 41.60 38.02
CA ILE A 205 24.45 42.48 38.51
C ILE A 205 24.86 43.09 39.85
N ASP A 206 25.34 42.27 40.79
CA ASP A 206 25.78 42.70 42.11
C ASP A 206 26.92 43.70 42.00
N MET A 207 27.95 43.42 41.20
CA MET A 207 29.02 44.39 40.92
C MET A 207 28.49 45.69 40.29
N GLY A 208 27.52 45.60 39.38
CA GLY A 208 26.87 46.76 38.77
C GLY A 208 26.07 47.61 39.76
N ILE A 209 25.41 46.98 40.73
CA ILE A 209 24.64 47.65 41.78
C ILE A 209 25.56 48.34 42.80
N HIS A 210 26.64 47.68 43.23
CA HIS A 210 27.62 48.27 44.15
C HIS A 210 28.30 49.52 43.56
N LYS A 211 28.54 49.53 42.24
CA LYS A 211 29.11 50.68 41.54
C LYS A 211 28.15 51.88 41.43
N ARG A 212 26.83 51.65 41.58
CA ARG A 212 25.78 52.67 41.55
C ARG A 212 25.44 53.23 42.94
N SER A 213 25.70 52.47 44.00
CA SER A 213 25.46 52.85 45.40
C SER A 213 26.61 53.67 46.03
N GLY A 214 27.79 53.67 45.40
CA GLY A 214 28.99 54.37 45.86
C GLY A 214 29.20 55.80 45.35
N ASN A 215 28.14 56.49 44.90
CA ASN A 215 28.15 57.92 44.55
C ASN A 215 27.10 58.66 45.38
#